data_AF-A0A6I6N7B1-F1
#
_entry.id   AF-A0A6I6N7B1-F1
#
_cell.length_a   1.000
_cell.length_b   1.000
_cell.length_c   1.000
_cell.angle_alpha   90.00
_cell.angle_beta   90.00
_cell.angle_gamma   90.00
#
_symmetry.space_group_name_H-M   'P 1'
#
loop_
_entity.id
_entity.type
_entity.pdbx_description
1 polymer ?
#
loop_
_entity_poly.entity_id
_entity_poly.type
_entity_poly.pdbx_seq_one_letter_code
_entity_poly.pdbx_strand_id
1 'polypeptide(L)'
;MRWSDGSLTLFPDVDAHGLHSQITLVKPGTLWQHEVGMTAGRYTTDDHWPDDLIVRWSDGETTLYKNINSTGLHSEVRLNPANSTWTHATSLTSADFAGTNESDLVVRWSDGELTLYQDSGNSLGTEAVLATASGSSLPYYRR
;
A
#
# COMPACT_ATOMS: atom_id res chain seq x y z
N MET A 1 -5.95 8.68 -5.96
CA MET A 1 -6.32 8.15 -7.29
C MET A 1 -5.25 8.52 -8.30
N ARG A 2 -4.77 7.53 -9.08
CA ARG A 2 -3.77 7.71 -10.14
C ARG A 2 -4.46 7.74 -11.50
N TRP A 3 -4.05 8.66 -12.38
CA TRP A 3 -4.63 8.86 -13.71
C TRP A 3 -3.75 8.27 -14.83
N SER A 4 -4.30 8.11 -16.03
CA SER A 4 -3.60 7.51 -17.16
C SER A 4 -2.39 8.32 -17.66
N ASP A 5 -2.37 9.62 -17.41
CA ASP A 5 -1.24 10.51 -17.71
C ASP A 5 -0.13 10.46 -16.64
N GLY A 6 -0.31 9.62 -15.61
CA GLY A 6 0.61 9.47 -14.49
C GLY A 6 0.47 10.55 -13.42
N SER A 7 -0.54 11.42 -13.47
CA SER A 7 -0.81 12.30 -12.33
C SER A 7 -1.43 11.51 -11.16
N LEU A 8 -1.15 11.96 -9.93
CA LEU A 8 -1.77 11.46 -8.70
C LEU A 8 -2.60 12.59 -8.08
N THR A 9 -3.83 12.24 -7.69
CA THR A 9 -4.76 13.15 -7.03
C THR A 9 -5.23 12.59 -5.70
N LEU A 10 -5.25 13.45 -4.68
CA LEU A 10 -5.94 13.25 -3.40
C LEU A 10 -7.32 13.90 -3.46
N PHE A 11 -8.31 13.15 -2.96
CA PHE A 11 -9.64 13.65 -2.64
C PHE A 11 -9.81 13.49 -1.12
N PRO A 12 -9.60 14.56 -0.33
CA PRO A 12 -9.60 14.46 1.13
C PRO A 12 -10.99 14.19 1.69
N ASP A 13 -12.04 14.58 0.96
CA ASP A 13 -13.43 14.41 1.38
C ASP A 13 -14.21 13.61 0.33
N VAL A 14 -14.90 12.58 0.80
CA VAL A 14 -15.79 11.72 -0.01
C VAL A 14 -17.04 11.41 0.80
N ASP A 15 -18.21 11.49 0.19
CA ASP A 15 -19.47 11.10 0.80
C ASP A 15 -20.46 10.51 -0.22
N ALA A 16 -21.71 10.31 0.19
CA ALA A 16 -22.78 9.79 -0.68
C ALA A 16 -23.12 10.70 -1.88
N HIS A 17 -22.65 11.95 -1.88
CA HIS A 17 -22.80 12.91 -2.97
C HIS A 17 -21.57 12.95 -3.90
N GLY A 18 -20.49 12.24 -3.57
CA GLY A 18 -19.37 11.97 -4.46
C GLY A 18 -18.02 12.36 -3.91
N LEU A 19 -17.07 12.57 -4.84
CA LEU A 19 -15.74 13.09 -4.55
C LEU A 19 -15.79 14.62 -4.50
N HIS A 20 -15.20 15.22 -3.47
CA HIS A 20 -15.17 16.66 -3.31
C HIS A 20 -13.80 17.22 -3.72
N SER A 21 -13.25 18.16 -2.94
CA SER A 21 -11.96 18.84 -3.14
C SER A 21 -10.93 17.98 -3.89
N GLN A 22 -10.32 18.52 -4.93
CA GLN A 22 -9.33 17.80 -5.72
C GLN A 22 -7.96 18.43 -5.54
N ILE A 23 -6.97 17.62 -5.13
CA ILE A 23 -5.59 18.08 -4.93
C ILE A 23 -4.65 17.23 -5.77
N THR A 24 -3.96 17.86 -6.73
CA THR A 24 -2.90 17.20 -7.50
C THR A 24 -1.65 17.06 -6.64
N LEU A 25 -1.36 15.84 -6.19
CA LEU A 25 -0.14 15.51 -5.44
C LEU A 25 1.06 15.34 -6.37
N VAL A 26 0.83 14.73 -7.54
CA VAL A 26 1.85 14.48 -8.55
C VAL A 26 1.33 14.94 -9.90
N LYS A 27 2.12 15.77 -10.58
CA LYS A 27 1.83 16.25 -11.93
C LYS A 27 1.99 15.12 -12.96
N PRO A 28 1.40 15.23 -14.16
CA PRO A 28 1.57 14.23 -15.20
C PRO A 28 3.06 13.90 -15.47
N GLY A 29 3.34 12.61 -15.70
CA GLY A 29 4.71 12.10 -15.81
C GLY A 29 4.74 10.58 -15.97
N THR A 30 5.92 10.01 -16.22
CA THR A 30 6.07 8.59 -16.55
C THR A 30 6.19 7.69 -15.33
N LEU A 31 6.80 8.16 -14.22
CA LEU A 31 7.06 7.32 -13.04
C LEU A 31 5.79 6.66 -12.50
N TRP A 32 4.75 7.46 -12.24
CA TRP A 32 3.47 7.00 -11.68
C TRP A 32 2.63 6.16 -12.65
N GLN A 33 3.02 6.06 -13.92
CA GLN A 33 2.42 5.10 -14.85
C GLN A 33 2.85 3.66 -14.53
N HIS A 34 3.97 3.48 -13.81
CA HIS A 34 4.49 2.20 -13.34
C HIS A 34 3.92 1.74 -12.01
N GLU A 35 3.07 2.53 -11.35
CA GLU A 35 2.30 2.06 -10.19
C GLU A 35 1.34 0.95 -10.65
N VAL A 36 1.26 -0.16 -9.92
CA VAL A 36 0.37 -1.28 -10.28
C VAL A 36 -0.51 -1.74 -9.10
N GLY A 37 -0.41 -1.06 -7.97
CA GLY A 37 -1.27 -1.23 -6.81
C GLY A 37 -0.91 -0.23 -5.73
N MET A 38 -1.91 0.26 -5.01
CA MET A 38 -1.72 1.18 -3.89
C MET A 38 -2.84 1.03 -2.86
N THR A 39 -2.55 1.36 -1.61
CA THR A 39 -3.51 1.35 -0.52
C THR A 39 -3.14 2.42 0.51
N ALA A 40 -4.16 3.08 1.05
CA ALA A 40 -3.99 4.10 2.08
C ALA A 40 -4.24 3.51 3.47
N GLY A 41 -3.52 3.99 4.46
CA GLY A 41 -3.62 3.51 5.84
C GLY A 41 -2.91 4.43 6.80
N ARG A 42 -2.96 4.09 8.08
CA ARG A 42 -2.22 4.75 9.16
C ARG A 42 -1.02 3.88 9.52
N TYR A 43 0.08 4.05 8.81
CA TYR A 43 1.33 3.31 8.98
C TYR A 43 2.36 4.07 9.85
N THR A 44 2.05 5.30 10.25
CA THR A 44 2.79 6.11 11.21
C THR A 44 1.97 6.36 12.49
N THR A 45 2.67 6.82 13.54
CA THR A 45 2.10 7.07 14.87
C THR A 45 2.08 8.54 15.27
N ASP A 46 2.48 9.44 14.37
CA ASP A 46 2.55 10.87 14.60
C ASP A 46 1.17 11.55 14.62
N ASP A 47 0.18 10.97 13.94
CA ASP A 47 -1.23 11.31 14.15
C ASP A 47 -2.16 10.09 14.05
N HIS A 48 -3.48 10.31 13.97
CA HIS A 48 -4.51 9.26 13.99
C HIS A 48 -5.21 9.05 12.64
N TRP A 49 -4.77 9.74 11.59
CA TRP A 49 -5.41 9.72 10.29
C TRP A 49 -4.80 8.63 9.39
N PRO A 50 -5.58 8.05 8.46
CA PRO A 50 -5.05 7.13 7.47
C PRO A 50 -4.48 7.90 6.27
N ASP A 51 -3.44 8.71 6.52
CA ASP A 51 -2.86 9.64 5.55
C ASP A 51 -1.54 9.15 4.93
N ASP A 52 -1.15 7.90 5.19
CA ASP A 52 -0.03 7.25 4.52
C ASP A 52 -0.50 6.45 3.29
N LEU A 53 0.42 6.23 2.34
CA LEU A 53 0.16 5.47 1.12
C LEU A 53 1.28 4.46 0.86
N ILE A 54 0.92 3.18 0.79
CA ILE A 54 1.80 2.16 0.22
C ILE A 54 1.53 2.07 -1.28
N VAL A 55 2.61 2.09 -2.06
CA VAL A 55 2.62 1.97 -3.51
C VAL A 55 3.49 0.79 -3.92
N ARG A 56 2.98 -0.06 -4.81
CA ARG A 56 3.69 -1.18 -5.42
C ARG A 56 3.94 -0.85 -6.88
N TRP A 57 5.21 -0.93 -7.28
CA TRP A 57 5.67 -0.59 -8.62
C TRP A 57 5.76 -1.84 -9.52
N SER A 58 5.75 -1.62 -10.82
CA SER A 58 5.72 -2.70 -11.82
C SER A 58 6.95 -3.62 -11.76
N ASP A 59 8.09 -3.10 -11.29
CA ASP A 59 9.31 -3.87 -11.09
C ASP A 59 9.37 -4.62 -9.74
N GLY A 60 8.34 -4.50 -8.90
CA GLY A 60 8.29 -5.12 -7.57
C GLY A 60 8.90 -4.26 -6.46
N GLU A 61 9.40 -3.06 -6.73
CA GLU A 61 9.66 -2.11 -5.66
C GLU A 61 8.36 -1.81 -4.91
N THR A 62 8.44 -1.64 -3.59
CA THR A 62 7.30 -1.22 -2.78
C THR A 62 7.73 -0.09 -1.87
N THR A 63 6.93 0.96 -1.82
CA THR A 63 7.29 2.21 -1.16
C THR A 63 6.15 2.70 -0.28
N LEU A 64 6.47 3.15 0.92
CA LEU A 64 5.59 3.90 1.81
C LEU A 64 5.85 5.40 1.64
N TYR A 65 4.82 6.15 1.30
CA TYR A 65 4.79 7.61 1.41
C TYR A 65 4.04 7.99 2.68
N LYS A 66 4.67 8.81 3.52
CA LYS A 66 4.11 9.18 4.81
C LYS A 66 3.39 10.51 4.81
N ASN A 67 2.35 10.63 5.64
CA ASN A 67 1.67 11.87 6.02
C ASN A 67 1.20 12.71 4.82
N ILE A 68 0.71 12.06 3.76
CA ILE A 68 0.28 12.73 2.53
C ILE A 68 -0.86 13.68 2.85
N ASN A 69 -0.73 14.91 2.37
CA ASN A 69 -1.75 15.92 2.61
C ASN A 69 -1.87 16.88 1.43
N SER A 70 -2.58 17.99 1.64
CA SER A 70 -2.83 19.00 0.62
C SER A 70 -1.58 19.61 -0.02
N THR A 71 -0.42 19.44 0.60
CA THR A 71 0.85 20.00 0.14
C THR A 71 1.71 19.02 -0.65
N GLY A 72 1.33 17.74 -0.72
CA GLY A 72 2.01 16.74 -1.56
C GLY A 72 2.31 15.43 -0.85
N LEU A 73 3.20 14.67 -1.49
CA LEU A 73 3.87 13.51 -0.91
C LEU A 73 5.04 14.00 -0.03
N HIS A 74 5.27 13.37 1.12
CA HIS A 74 6.34 13.77 2.05
C HIS A 74 7.44 12.72 2.13
N SER A 75 7.63 12.11 3.31
CA SER A 75 8.71 11.16 3.53
C SER A 75 8.45 9.87 2.75
N GLU A 76 9.51 9.35 2.13
CA GLU A 76 9.47 8.12 1.35
C GLU A 76 10.32 7.04 2.03
N VAL A 77 9.78 5.84 2.16
CA VAL A 77 10.48 4.66 2.70
C VAL A 77 10.32 3.49 1.74
N ARG A 78 11.45 2.95 1.27
CA ARG A 78 11.44 1.73 0.46
C ARG A 78 11.27 0.50 1.35
N LEU A 79 10.13 -0.18 1.23
CA LEU A 79 9.79 -1.40 1.94
C LEU A 79 10.41 -2.64 1.29
N ASN A 80 10.38 -2.71 -0.04
CA ASN A 80 11.00 -3.79 -0.82
C ASN A 80 11.78 -3.21 -2.00
N PRO A 81 12.93 -3.80 -2.38
CA PRO A 81 13.64 -3.40 -3.57
C PRO A 81 12.92 -3.84 -4.86
N ALA A 82 13.30 -3.23 -5.99
CA ALA A 82 12.98 -3.74 -7.31
C ALA A 82 13.44 -5.19 -7.51
N ASN A 83 12.76 -5.91 -8.42
CA ASN A 83 12.93 -7.33 -8.72
C ASN A 83 12.69 -8.27 -7.53
N SER A 84 11.91 -7.83 -6.54
CA SER A 84 11.52 -8.67 -5.40
C SER A 84 10.34 -9.60 -5.75
N THR A 85 9.98 -10.47 -4.80
CA THR A 85 8.78 -11.32 -4.87
C THR A 85 7.49 -10.52 -5.04
N TRP A 86 7.51 -9.22 -4.69
CA TRP A 86 6.35 -8.32 -4.82
C TRP A 86 5.91 -8.09 -6.26
N THR A 87 6.72 -8.47 -7.25
CA THR A 87 6.25 -8.61 -8.64
C THR A 87 5.02 -9.52 -8.78
N HIS A 88 4.82 -10.46 -7.84
CA HIS A 88 3.70 -11.40 -7.79
C HIS A 88 2.51 -10.95 -6.93
N ALA A 89 2.59 -9.80 -6.24
CA ALA A 89 1.49 -9.27 -5.42
C ALA A 89 0.35 -8.74 -6.30
N THR A 90 -0.85 -9.30 -6.20
CA THR A 90 -1.99 -8.95 -7.08
C THR A 90 -2.96 -7.95 -6.47
N SER A 91 -3.01 -7.82 -5.14
CA SER A 91 -3.88 -6.86 -4.45
C SER A 91 -3.29 -6.51 -3.09
N LEU A 92 -3.53 -5.28 -2.67
CA LEU A 92 -3.10 -4.72 -1.38
C LEU A 92 -4.34 -4.26 -0.63
N THR A 93 -4.39 -4.47 0.68
CA THR A 93 -5.46 -3.97 1.54
C THR A 93 -4.90 -3.55 2.88
N SER A 94 -5.18 -2.31 3.28
CA SER A 94 -4.80 -1.77 4.59
C SER A 94 -5.99 -1.72 5.52
N ALA A 95 -5.80 -2.16 6.75
CA ALA A 95 -6.68 -1.92 7.89
C ALA A 95 -5.95 -2.32 9.17
N ASP A 96 -6.48 -1.93 10.33
CA ASP A 96 -6.05 -2.48 11.63
C ASP A 96 -6.70 -3.86 11.83
N PHE A 97 -6.05 -4.91 11.32
CA PHE A 97 -6.53 -6.29 11.42
C PHE A 97 -6.08 -6.96 12.73
N ALA A 98 -4.96 -6.51 13.30
CA ALA A 98 -4.35 -7.03 14.52
C ALA A 98 -4.86 -6.35 15.81
N GLY A 99 -5.54 -5.21 15.70
CA GLY A 99 -6.09 -4.44 16.83
C GLY A 99 -5.05 -3.61 17.57
N THR A 100 -4.01 -3.16 16.88
CA THR A 100 -2.87 -2.42 17.46
C THR A 100 -3.04 -0.90 17.38
N ASN A 101 -4.03 -0.42 16.61
CA ASN A 101 -4.26 0.98 16.20
C ASN A 101 -3.36 1.49 15.09
N GLU A 102 -2.45 0.67 14.58
CA GLU A 102 -1.71 0.90 13.34
C GLU A 102 -2.33 0.07 12.21
N SER A 103 -2.18 0.52 10.97
CA SER A 103 -2.62 -0.26 9.81
C SER A 103 -1.65 -1.39 9.54
N ASP A 104 -2.22 -2.57 9.36
CA ASP A 104 -1.53 -3.71 8.78
C ASP A 104 -1.64 -3.66 7.25
N LEU A 105 -0.96 -4.60 6.59
CA LEU A 105 -1.08 -4.80 5.15
C LEU A 105 -1.41 -6.26 4.86
N VAL A 106 -2.54 -6.50 4.22
CA VAL A 106 -2.85 -7.80 3.62
C VAL A 106 -2.49 -7.77 2.14
N VAL A 107 -1.75 -8.79 1.70
CA VAL A 107 -1.31 -8.98 0.32
C VAL A 107 -1.88 -10.28 -0.22
N ARG A 108 -2.54 -10.20 -1.38
CA ARG A 108 -2.94 -11.38 -2.15
C ARG A 108 -1.94 -11.65 -3.26
N TRP A 109 -1.40 -12.85 -3.30
CA TRP A 109 -0.38 -13.25 -4.27
C TRP A 109 -0.98 -13.92 -5.52
N SER A 110 -0.20 -13.97 -6.60
CA SER A 110 -0.64 -14.54 -7.88
C SER A 110 -0.92 -16.04 -7.84
N ASP A 111 -0.36 -16.76 -6.86
CA ASP A 111 -0.62 -18.18 -6.60
C ASP A 111 -1.82 -18.42 -5.66
N GLY A 112 -2.46 -17.34 -5.21
CA GLY A 112 -3.60 -17.36 -4.31
C GLY A 112 -3.26 -17.34 -2.82
N GLU A 113 -1.98 -17.32 -2.44
CA GLU A 113 -1.59 -17.11 -1.05
C GLU A 113 -2.10 -15.74 -0.55
N LEU A 114 -2.49 -15.69 0.72
CA LEU A 114 -2.88 -14.46 1.41
C LEU A 114 -1.96 -14.27 2.62
N THR A 115 -1.24 -13.16 2.65
CA THR A 115 -0.27 -12.85 3.70
C THR A 115 -0.65 -11.55 4.39
N LEU A 116 -0.60 -11.55 5.72
CA LEU A 116 -0.72 -10.38 6.58
C LEU A 116 0.69 -9.91 6.97
N TYR A 117 0.94 -8.61 6.91
CA TYR A 117 2.09 -7.93 7.48
C TYR A 117 1.61 -7.00 8.59
N GLN A 118 1.73 -7.45 9.84
CA GLN A 118 1.22 -6.75 11.02
C GLN A 118 2.12 -5.59 11.43
N ASP A 119 1.56 -4.42 11.72
CA ASP A 119 2.29 -3.23 12.17
C ASP A 119 3.36 -2.76 11.15
N SER A 120 2.97 -2.66 9.88
CA SER A 120 3.87 -2.15 8.84
C SER A 120 4.15 -0.65 9.03
N GLY A 121 5.32 -0.18 8.60
CA GLY A 121 5.75 1.21 8.78
C GLY A 121 7.07 1.49 8.07
N ASN A 122 8.15 1.75 8.81
CA ASN A 122 9.49 1.90 8.21
C ASN A 122 10.04 0.63 7.55
N SER A 123 9.38 -0.50 7.76
CA SER A 123 9.59 -1.77 7.08
C SER A 123 8.24 -2.46 6.97
N LEU A 124 8.16 -3.54 6.19
CA LEU A 124 7.09 -4.50 6.41
C LEU A 124 7.15 -5.00 7.85
N GLY A 125 5.97 -5.19 8.42
CA GLY A 125 5.84 -5.69 9.78
C GLY A 125 5.88 -7.21 9.85
N THR A 126 5.33 -7.78 10.93
CA THR A 126 5.40 -9.23 11.18
C THR A 126 4.57 -9.98 10.15
N GLU A 127 5.20 -10.89 9.41
CA GLU A 127 4.53 -11.70 8.38
C GLU A 127 3.71 -12.85 9.02
N ALA A 128 2.51 -13.09 8.49
CA ALA A 128 1.69 -14.26 8.80
C ALA A 128 0.89 -14.72 7.57
N VAL A 129 0.99 -16.00 7.21
CA VAL A 129 0.19 -16.58 6.12
C VAL A 129 -1.23 -16.87 6.62
N LEU A 130 -2.22 -16.17 6.07
CA LEU A 130 -3.64 -16.32 6.39
C LEU A 130 -4.30 -17.44 5.59
N ALA A 131 -3.88 -17.62 4.34
CA ALA A 131 -4.31 -18.70 3.46
C ALA A 131 -3.15 -19.11 2.55
N THR A 132 -2.97 -20.42 2.35
CA THR A 132 -1.88 -20.95 1.53
C THR A 132 -2.19 -20.85 0.05
N ALA A 133 -1.14 -20.87 -0.78
CA ALA A 133 -1.29 -20.94 -2.23
C ALA A 133 -2.25 -22.08 -2.66
N SER A 134 -3.00 -21.84 -3.72
CA SER A 134 -3.91 -22.85 -4.28
C SER A 134 -3.11 -24.07 -4.75
N GLY A 135 -3.24 -25.19 -4.02
CA GLY A 135 -2.49 -26.43 -4.25
C GLY A 135 -1.40 -26.76 -3.21
N SER A 136 -1.15 -25.90 -2.22
CA SER A 136 -0.26 -26.20 -1.09
C SER A 136 -1.08 -26.51 0.17
N SER A 137 -0.91 -27.72 0.70
CA SER A 137 -1.68 -28.24 1.84
C SER A 137 -1.08 -27.92 3.22
N LEU A 138 -0.17 -26.94 3.36
CA LEU A 138 0.47 -26.63 4.65
C LEU A 138 0.81 -25.13 4.79
N PRO A 139 0.49 -24.46 5.91
CA PRO A 139 0.99 -23.12 6.20
C PRO A 139 2.49 -23.20 6.51
N TYR A 140 3.31 -22.55 5.68
CA TYR A 140 4.72 -22.32 5.96
C TYR A 140 4.92 -20.86 6.34
N TYR A 141 5.59 -20.61 7.47
CA TYR A 141 6.23 -19.32 7.72
C TYR A 141 7.44 -19.21 6.80
N ARG A 142 7.46 -18.25 5.86
CA ARG A 142 8.73 -17.81 5.26
C ARG A 142 9.40 -16.82 6.21
N ARG A 143 10.72 -16.93 6.32
CA ARG A 143 11.59 -16.02 7.08
C ARG A 143 12.13 -14.95 6.15
#